data_AF-A0A075R2L4-F1
#
_entry.id   AF-A0A075R2L4-F1
#
_cell.length_a   1.000
_cell.length_b   1.000
_cell.length_c   1.000
_cell.angle_alpha   90.00
_cell.angle_beta   90.00
_cell.angle_gamma   90.00
#
_symmetry.space_group_name_H-M   'P 1'
#
loop_
_entity.id
_entity.type
_entity.pdbx_description
1 polymer ?
#
loop_
_entity_poly.entity_id
_entity_poly.type
_entity_poly.pdbx_seq_one_letter_code
_entity_poly.pdbx_strand_id
1 'polypeptide(L)'
;MLIVTGLPWSGVMGERINQLATSTKTGYPSYAFSFGEKPESTVKTKDVAKDVPWATENLPVPQSLHNQYIPLSLEDIVWVAEQQKITKPFTISLPQGEKGVYTLTTAHSIPGQEATLHIDQYTGMVLSEVRYSDYGLLAKGITLGIALHEGRLFGVANQFIGLVGCLGLIGIVVSSFIMWWKRKPEGKWAAPSKPKQAKVTKMIFFLIVIMGLCMPLVG
;
A
#
# COMPACT_ATOMS: atom_id res chain seq x y z
N MET A 1 -14.92 4.98 -5.78
CA MET A 1 -14.20 3.72 -6.09
C MET A 1 -12.70 3.88 -5.88
N LEU A 2 -11.99 4.72 -6.66
CA LEU A 2 -10.54 4.97 -6.45
C LEU A 2 -10.17 5.52 -5.07
N ILE A 3 -11.04 6.32 -4.44
CA ILE A 3 -10.75 6.88 -3.11
C ILE A 3 -10.74 5.79 -2.03
N VAL A 4 -11.64 4.80 -2.12
CA VAL A 4 -11.76 3.72 -1.12
C VAL A 4 -10.56 2.79 -1.21
N THR A 5 -10.02 2.57 -2.40
CA THR A 5 -8.84 1.73 -2.61
C THR A 5 -7.54 2.37 -2.11
N GLY A 6 -7.54 3.69 -1.84
CA GLY A 6 -6.41 4.39 -1.20
C GLY A 6 -6.47 4.39 0.34
N LEU A 7 -7.58 3.99 0.96
CA LEU A 7 -7.74 3.95 2.42
C LEU A 7 -6.74 3.04 3.14
N PRO A 8 -6.26 1.91 2.58
CA PRO A 8 -5.21 1.11 3.20
C PRO A 8 -3.91 1.87 3.48
N TRP A 9 -3.65 3.00 2.80
CA TRP A 9 -2.47 3.86 2.98
C TRP A 9 -2.68 5.01 3.97
N SER A 10 -3.88 5.19 4.53
CA SER A 10 -4.13 6.21 5.57
C SER A 10 -3.58 5.72 6.91
N GLY A 11 -2.91 6.59 7.68
CA GLY A 11 -2.38 6.21 9.00
C GLY A 11 -3.45 5.71 9.97
N VAL A 12 -4.63 6.35 10.00
CA VAL A 12 -5.74 5.93 10.86
C VAL A 12 -6.50 4.74 10.28
N MET A 13 -6.93 4.81 9.01
CA MET A 13 -7.80 3.79 8.43
C MET A 13 -7.03 2.52 8.04
N GLY A 14 -5.80 2.65 7.56
CA GLY A 14 -4.92 1.53 7.23
C GLY A 14 -4.66 0.63 8.43
N GLU A 15 -4.41 1.22 9.61
CA GLU A 15 -4.24 0.46 10.85
C GLU A 15 -5.51 -0.30 11.25
N ARG A 16 -6.70 0.32 11.10
CA ARG A 16 -7.98 -0.37 11.35
C ARG A 16 -8.22 -1.52 10.37
N ILE A 17 -7.90 -1.32 9.10
CA ILE A 17 -7.99 -2.36 8.07
C ILE A 17 -7.02 -3.50 8.39
N ASN A 18 -5.81 -3.20 8.86
CA ASN A 18 -4.83 -4.20 9.25
C ASN A 18 -5.31 -5.00 10.49
N GLN A 19 -5.83 -4.34 11.51
CA GLN A 19 -6.43 -4.98 12.70
C GLN A 19 -7.60 -5.89 12.32
N LEU A 20 -8.45 -5.46 11.40
CA LEU A 20 -9.53 -6.28 10.87
C LEU A 20 -9.01 -7.50 10.10
N ALA A 21 -8.03 -7.31 9.22
CA ALA A 21 -7.44 -8.40 8.44
C ALA A 21 -6.74 -9.44 9.33
N THR A 22 -6.07 -8.96 10.39
CA THR A 22 -5.39 -9.80 11.39
C THR A 22 -6.40 -10.56 12.26
N SER A 23 -7.42 -9.89 12.79
CA SER A 23 -8.46 -10.53 13.63
C SER A 23 -9.30 -11.56 12.86
N THR A 24 -9.58 -11.31 11.58
CA THR A 24 -10.33 -12.22 10.72
C THR A 24 -9.45 -13.31 10.08
N LYS A 25 -8.13 -13.28 10.28
CA LYS A 25 -7.15 -14.18 9.63
C LYS A 25 -7.22 -14.15 8.09
N THR A 26 -7.61 -13.01 7.52
CA THR A 26 -7.73 -12.81 6.06
C THR A 26 -6.68 -11.85 5.50
N GLY A 27 -5.73 -11.42 6.34
CA GLY A 27 -4.53 -10.66 5.98
C GLY A 27 -3.43 -11.54 5.38
N TYR A 28 -2.25 -11.52 6.00
CA TYR A 28 -1.13 -12.40 5.63
C TYR A 28 -1.26 -13.80 6.25
N PRO A 29 -0.69 -14.84 5.61
CA PRO A 29 -0.73 -16.19 6.13
C PRO A 29 -0.03 -16.28 7.49
N SER A 30 -0.60 -17.06 8.41
CA SER A 30 0.00 -17.32 9.72
C SER A 30 1.27 -18.16 9.68
N TYR A 31 1.59 -18.74 8.52
CA TYR A 31 2.74 -19.63 8.28
C TYR A 31 3.54 -19.12 7.07
N ALA A 32 4.21 -17.98 7.24
CA ALA A 32 5.17 -17.43 6.28
C ALA A 32 6.58 -18.02 6.44
N PHE A 33 6.85 -18.70 7.56
CA PHE A 33 8.18 -19.12 7.97
C PHE A 33 8.37 -20.59 7.59
N SER A 34 9.36 -20.85 6.74
CA SER A 34 9.48 -22.13 6.06
C SER A 34 9.74 -23.29 7.04
N PHE A 35 10.55 -23.11 8.10
CA PHE A 35 10.93 -24.22 9.00
C PHE A 35 11.40 -23.76 10.41
N GLY A 36 10.62 -22.99 11.17
CA GLY A 36 11.07 -22.56 12.51
C GLY A 36 10.01 -21.97 13.44
N GLU A 37 10.42 -21.75 14.70
CA GLU A 37 9.64 -20.99 15.68
C GLU A 37 9.38 -19.56 15.18
N LYS A 38 8.27 -18.96 15.62
CA LYS A 38 7.90 -17.59 15.23
C LYS A 38 9.06 -16.64 15.55
N PRO A 39 9.43 -15.72 14.64
CA PRO A 39 10.52 -14.79 14.92
C PRO A 39 10.23 -13.99 16.20
N GLU A 40 11.20 -13.92 17.11
CA GLU A 40 11.16 -13.01 18.27
C GLU A 40 11.41 -11.54 17.86
N SER A 41 11.75 -11.30 16.59
CA SER A 41 12.07 -9.98 16.07
C SER A 41 10.87 -9.05 16.11
N THR A 42 11.07 -7.88 16.71
CA THR A 42 10.11 -6.76 16.71
C THR A 42 10.17 -5.93 15.43
N VAL A 43 11.15 -6.18 14.56
CA VAL A 43 11.38 -5.45 13.30
C VAL A 43 10.41 -5.94 12.24
N LYS A 44 9.70 -5.01 11.60
CA LYS A 44 8.74 -5.31 10.53
C LYS A 44 9.39 -5.17 9.15
N THR A 45 8.83 -5.85 8.17
CA THR A 45 9.36 -5.84 6.79
C THR A 45 9.46 -4.43 6.21
N LYS A 46 8.48 -3.56 6.50
CA LYS A 46 8.50 -2.14 6.08
C LYS A 46 9.64 -1.30 6.69
N ASP A 47 10.24 -1.77 7.78
CA ASP A 47 11.33 -1.06 8.45
C ASP A 47 12.69 -1.37 7.80
N VAL A 48 12.79 -2.50 7.09
CA VAL A 48 14.04 -2.97 6.45
C VAL A 48 14.02 -2.90 4.93
N ALA A 49 12.83 -2.86 4.32
CA ALA A 49 12.64 -2.83 2.89
C ALA A 49 11.70 -1.71 2.45
N LYS A 50 12.00 -1.15 1.27
CA LYS A 50 11.10 -0.22 0.58
C LYS A 50 10.19 -1.00 -0.37
N ASP A 51 9.07 -0.39 -0.74
CA ASP A 51 8.15 -0.95 -1.74
C ASP A 51 7.71 -2.38 -1.38
N VAL A 52 7.26 -2.54 -0.14
CA VAL A 52 6.79 -3.83 0.38
C VAL A 52 5.30 -3.99 0.07
N PRO A 53 4.84 -5.16 -0.39
CA PRO A 53 3.41 -5.40 -0.55
C PRO A 53 2.67 -5.17 0.77
N TRP A 54 1.52 -4.50 0.74
CA TRP A 54 0.71 -4.16 1.94
C TRP A 54 0.47 -5.38 2.84
N ALA A 55 0.20 -6.55 2.24
CA ALA A 55 -0.03 -7.79 2.98
C ALA A 55 1.19 -8.18 3.83
N THR A 56 2.40 -7.87 3.39
CA THR A 56 3.65 -8.30 4.02
C THR A 56 4.35 -7.20 4.82
N GLU A 57 3.85 -5.96 4.78
CA GLU A 57 4.51 -4.79 5.38
C GLU A 57 4.75 -4.93 6.89
N ASN A 58 3.84 -5.61 7.60
CA ASN A 58 3.87 -5.82 9.04
C ASN A 58 4.36 -7.23 9.43
N LEU A 59 4.87 -8.03 8.47
CA LEU A 59 5.47 -9.31 8.79
C LEU A 59 6.77 -9.11 9.58
N PRO A 60 6.99 -9.89 10.65
CA PRO A 60 8.23 -9.83 11.41
C PRO A 60 9.37 -10.42 10.57
N VAL A 61 10.49 -9.71 10.56
CA VAL A 61 11.68 -10.09 9.79
C VAL A 61 12.48 -11.12 10.60
N PRO A 62 12.78 -12.31 10.04
CA PRO A 62 13.61 -13.29 10.72
C PRO A 62 15.04 -12.77 10.88
N GLN A 63 15.75 -13.28 11.88
CA GLN A 63 17.17 -12.93 12.10
C GLN A 63 18.06 -13.99 11.47
N SER A 64 19.20 -13.54 10.95
CA SER A 64 20.27 -14.45 10.57
C SER A 64 20.96 -14.99 11.83
N LEU A 65 21.14 -16.32 11.88
CA LEU A 65 21.75 -17.03 13.01
C LEU A 65 23.19 -17.48 12.72
N HIS A 66 23.66 -17.32 11.48
CA HIS A 66 24.90 -17.92 10.99
C HIS A 66 26.01 -16.89 10.71
N ASN A 67 26.30 -15.99 11.67
CA ASN A 67 27.26 -14.90 11.51
C ASN A 67 28.75 -15.31 11.44
N GLN A 68 29.03 -16.60 11.24
CA GLN A 68 30.38 -17.16 11.18
C GLN A 68 30.94 -17.24 9.75
N TYR A 69 30.10 -17.03 8.73
CA TYR A 69 30.51 -17.08 7.32
C TYR A 69 30.73 -15.68 6.73
N ILE A 70 31.26 -15.63 5.51
CA ILE A 70 31.36 -14.40 4.74
C ILE A 70 29.96 -14.08 4.17
N PRO A 71 29.47 -12.83 4.26
CA PRO A 71 28.20 -12.45 3.66
C PRO A 71 28.18 -12.72 2.16
N LEU A 72 27.05 -13.22 1.67
CA LEU A 72 26.79 -13.46 0.26
C LEU A 72 26.76 -12.15 -0.54
N SER A 73 27.20 -12.23 -1.78
CA SER A 73 27.15 -11.12 -2.74
C SER A 73 25.71 -10.87 -3.23
N LEU A 74 25.47 -9.71 -3.85
CA LEU A 74 24.16 -9.42 -4.41
C LEU A 74 23.83 -10.37 -5.57
N GLU A 75 24.85 -10.78 -6.33
CA GLU A 75 24.75 -11.74 -7.42
C GLU A 75 24.27 -13.11 -6.93
N ASP A 76 24.76 -13.58 -5.78
CA ASP A 76 24.32 -14.83 -5.16
C ASP A 76 22.83 -14.75 -4.78
N ILE A 77 22.40 -13.61 -4.24
CA ILE A 77 21.00 -13.39 -3.86
C ILE A 77 20.10 -13.30 -5.09
N VAL A 78 20.57 -12.70 -6.19
CA VAL A 78 19.86 -12.71 -7.47
C VAL A 78 19.72 -14.14 -8.00
N TRP A 79 20.76 -14.96 -7.88
CA TRP A 79 20.70 -16.37 -8.26
C TRP A 79 19.67 -17.14 -7.42
N VAL A 80 19.63 -16.93 -6.10
CA VAL A 80 18.61 -17.51 -5.22
C VAL A 80 17.20 -17.07 -5.66
N ALA A 81 17.00 -15.80 -5.99
CA ALA A 81 15.70 -15.29 -6.46
C ALA A 81 15.25 -15.96 -7.77
N GLU A 82 16.18 -16.23 -8.68
CA GLU A 82 15.91 -16.93 -9.94
C GLU A 82 15.55 -18.41 -9.70
N GLN A 83 16.26 -19.09 -8.79
CA GLN A 83 15.93 -20.46 -8.38
C GLN A 83 14.53 -20.54 -7.73
N GLN A 84 14.17 -19.53 -6.94
CA GLN A 84 12.84 -19.41 -6.35
C GLN A 84 11.77 -18.92 -7.34
N LYS A 85 12.09 -18.77 -8.64
CA LYS A 85 11.17 -18.35 -9.69
C LYS A 85 10.43 -17.04 -9.34
N ILE A 86 11.15 -16.08 -8.76
CA ILE A 86 10.57 -14.78 -8.46
C ILE A 86 10.48 -13.94 -9.74
N THR A 87 9.29 -13.42 -10.01
CA THR A 87 9.02 -12.61 -11.20
C THR A 87 9.76 -11.26 -11.10
N LYS A 88 10.47 -10.88 -12.17
CA LYS A 88 11.06 -9.53 -12.31
C LYS A 88 9.97 -8.51 -12.73
N PRO A 89 10.04 -7.25 -12.31
CA PRO A 89 11.07 -6.64 -11.46
C PRO A 89 10.85 -6.96 -9.97
N PHE A 90 11.96 -7.13 -9.25
CA PHE A 90 11.99 -7.20 -7.79
C PHE A 90 13.01 -6.20 -7.23
N THR A 91 12.79 -5.77 -5.99
CA THR A 91 13.71 -4.92 -5.23
C THR A 91 14.41 -5.78 -4.19
N ILE A 92 15.74 -5.65 -4.08
CA ILE A 92 16.52 -6.28 -3.01
C ILE A 92 16.94 -5.20 -2.02
N SER A 93 16.60 -5.40 -0.75
CA SER A 93 17.06 -4.58 0.38
C SER A 93 18.17 -5.32 1.11
N LEU A 94 19.27 -4.60 1.39
CA LEU A 94 20.46 -5.14 2.02
C LEU A 94 20.23 -5.44 3.52
N PRO A 95 20.89 -6.46 4.08
CA PRO A 95 20.83 -6.74 5.51
C PRO A 95 21.39 -5.56 6.33
N GLN A 96 20.77 -5.29 7.48
CA GLN A 96 21.23 -4.29 8.43
C GLN A 96 21.90 -4.98 9.63
N GLY A 97 23.22 -4.81 9.76
CA GLY A 97 24.02 -5.43 10.83
C GLY A 97 24.22 -6.94 10.67
N GLU A 98 24.93 -7.54 11.62
CA GLU A 98 25.33 -8.96 11.58
C GLU A 98 24.17 -9.95 11.64
N LYS A 99 23.03 -9.56 12.21
CA LYS A 99 21.82 -10.40 12.28
C LYS A 99 20.79 -10.08 11.20
N GLY A 100 21.10 -9.13 10.32
CA GLY A 100 20.23 -8.72 9.22
C GLY A 100 20.02 -9.84 8.20
N VAL A 101 19.01 -9.67 7.35
CA VAL A 101 18.70 -10.59 6.25
C VAL A 101 18.47 -9.80 4.97
N TYR A 102 18.77 -10.39 3.83
CA TYR A 102 18.36 -9.82 2.55
C TYR A 102 16.84 -9.91 2.44
N THR A 103 16.20 -8.81 2.05
CA THR A 103 14.74 -8.78 1.86
C THR A 103 14.43 -8.47 0.42
N LEU A 104 13.75 -9.40 -0.26
CA LEU A 104 13.36 -9.27 -1.65
C LEU A 104 11.85 -9.06 -1.75
N THR A 105 11.42 -8.05 -2.51
CA THR A 105 9.99 -7.71 -2.68
C THR A 105 9.61 -7.48 -4.14
N THR A 106 8.37 -7.78 -4.52
CA THR A 106 7.83 -7.53 -5.88
C THR A 106 6.56 -6.65 -5.90
N ALA A 107 6.39 -5.72 -4.96
CA ALA A 107 5.14 -4.95 -4.78
C ALA A 107 4.62 -4.21 -6.02
N HIS A 108 5.52 -3.72 -6.86
CA HIS A 108 5.18 -2.95 -8.07
C HIS A 108 5.37 -3.75 -9.37
N SER A 109 5.42 -5.07 -9.27
CA SER A 109 5.51 -5.96 -10.42
C SER A 109 4.12 -6.21 -11.05
N ILE A 110 3.87 -7.43 -11.50
CA ILE A 110 2.61 -7.87 -12.09
C ILE A 110 1.58 -8.05 -10.96
N PRO A 111 0.42 -7.35 -11.01
CA PRO A 111 -0.63 -7.54 -10.02
C PRO A 111 -1.04 -9.01 -9.89
N GLY A 112 -1.06 -9.54 -8.66
CA GLY A 112 -1.36 -10.94 -8.39
C GLY A 112 -0.16 -11.90 -8.46
N GLN A 113 1.06 -11.37 -8.61
CA GLN A 113 2.33 -12.11 -8.53
C GLN A 113 3.27 -11.51 -7.47
N GLU A 114 2.72 -10.81 -6.48
CA GLU A 114 3.50 -10.25 -5.39
C GLU A 114 4.16 -11.36 -4.56
N ALA A 115 5.39 -11.11 -4.14
CA ALA A 115 6.20 -12.01 -3.33
C ALA A 115 7.11 -11.18 -2.43
N THR A 116 7.31 -11.68 -1.22
CA THR A 116 8.25 -11.15 -0.21
C THR A 116 9.06 -12.31 0.33
N LEU A 117 10.38 -12.24 0.18
CA LEU A 117 11.31 -13.27 0.64
C LEU A 117 12.33 -12.65 1.61
N HIS A 118 12.65 -13.38 2.67
CA HIS A 118 13.75 -13.07 3.57
C HIS A 118 14.81 -14.15 3.46
N ILE A 119 16.03 -13.76 3.09
CA ILE A 119 17.13 -14.66 2.78
C ILE A 119 18.26 -14.41 3.77
N ASP A 120 18.74 -15.48 4.41
CA ASP A 120 19.87 -15.43 5.32
C ASP A 120 21.13 -14.94 4.60
N GLN A 121 21.78 -13.91 5.17
CA GLN A 121 22.88 -13.21 4.49
C GLN A 121 24.17 -14.04 4.37
N TYR A 122 24.28 -15.15 5.09
CA TYR A 122 25.50 -15.97 5.15
C TYR A 122 25.35 -17.32 4.45
N THR A 123 24.16 -17.92 4.55
CA THR A 123 23.88 -19.27 4.04
C THR A 123 23.07 -19.27 2.75
N GLY A 124 22.39 -18.17 2.43
CA GLY A 124 21.48 -18.10 1.27
C GLY A 124 20.17 -18.85 1.49
N MET A 125 19.92 -19.34 2.70
CA MET A 125 18.69 -20.03 3.05
C MET A 125 17.50 -19.05 3.04
N VAL A 126 16.40 -19.45 2.39
CA VAL A 126 15.14 -18.70 2.44
C VAL A 126 14.48 -18.96 3.80
N LEU A 127 14.52 -17.96 4.68
CA LEU A 127 13.99 -18.03 6.04
C LEU A 127 12.47 -17.81 6.09
N SER A 128 11.96 -17.00 5.16
CA SER A 128 10.54 -16.71 5.04
C SER A 128 10.20 -16.39 3.59
N GLU A 129 9.06 -16.89 3.13
CA GLU A 129 8.57 -16.71 1.78
C GLU A 129 7.05 -16.53 1.84
N VAL A 130 6.57 -15.41 1.31
CA VAL A 130 5.15 -15.14 1.19
C VAL A 130 4.83 -14.68 -0.21
N ARG A 131 3.94 -15.41 -0.89
CA ARG A 131 3.45 -15.08 -2.22
C ARG A 131 2.00 -14.62 -2.18
N TYR A 132 1.56 -14.00 -3.28
CA TYR A 132 0.18 -13.60 -3.48
C TYR A 132 -0.81 -14.77 -3.32
N SER A 133 -0.40 -16.01 -3.67
CA SER A 133 -1.20 -17.21 -3.43
C SER A 133 -1.59 -17.38 -1.97
N ASP A 134 -0.68 -17.00 -1.07
CA ASP A 134 -0.77 -17.23 0.37
C ASP A 134 -1.56 -16.13 1.08
N TYR A 135 -1.86 -15.03 0.38
CA TYR A 135 -2.67 -13.95 0.89
C TYR A 135 -4.12 -14.40 1.13
N GLY A 136 -4.70 -13.96 2.24
CA GLY A 136 -6.13 -14.11 2.52
C GLY A 136 -7.00 -13.25 1.61
N LEU A 137 -8.32 -13.46 1.64
CA LEU A 137 -9.27 -12.78 0.74
C LEU A 137 -9.23 -11.25 0.85
N LEU A 138 -9.11 -10.71 2.07
CA LEU A 138 -9.01 -9.26 2.25
C LEU A 138 -7.68 -8.73 1.73
N ALA A 139 -6.57 -9.41 2.01
CA ALA A 139 -5.26 -9.03 1.49
C ALA A 139 -5.24 -9.04 -0.05
N LYS A 140 -5.79 -10.08 -0.69
CA LYS A 140 -5.93 -10.14 -2.16
C LYS A 140 -6.78 -8.98 -2.68
N GLY A 141 -7.93 -8.71 -2.06
CA GLY A 141 -8.81 -7.60 -2.44
C GLY A 141 -8.13 -6.23 -2.32
N ILE A 142 -7.36 -6.02 -1.25
CA ILE A 142 -6.59 -4.79 -1.03
C ILE A 142 -5.48 -4.65 -2.06
N THR A 143 -4.69 -5.70 -2.30
CA THR A 143 -3.62 -5.71 -3.31
C THR A 143 -4.17 -5.39 -4.70
N LEU A 144 -5.28 -6.01 -5.11
CA LEU A 144 -5.94 -5.71 -6.37
C LEU A 144 -6.52 -4.29 -6.39
N GLY A 145 -7.06 -3.81 -5.27
CA GLY A 145 -7.54 -2.43 -5.11
C GLY A 145 -6.42 -1.40 -5.30
N ILE A 146 -5.24 -1.66 -4.74
CA ILE A 146 -4.04 -0.84 -4.92
C ILE A 146 -3.61 -0.86 -6.39
N ALA A 147 -3.54 -2.03 -7.02
CA ALA A 147 -3.23 -2.15 -8.44
C ALA A 147 -4.25 -1.42 -9.33
N LEU A 148 -5.53 -1.41 -8.94
CA LEU A 148 -6.57 -0.63 -9.61
C LEU A 148 -6.32 0.87 -9.42
N HIS A 149 -6.00 1.30 -8.21
CA HIS A 149 -5.71 2.71 -7.89
C HIS A 149 -4.53 3.26 -8.67
N GLU A 150 -3.45 2.49 -8.78
CA GLU A 150 -2.22 2.88 -9.47
C GLU A 150 -2.31 2.78 -11.00
N GLY A 151 -3.44 2.32 -11.56
CA GLY A 151 -3.55 2.19 -13.01
C GLY A 151 -2.94 0.90 -13.57
N ARG A 152 -2.53 -0.06 -12.74
CA ARG A 152 -1.82 -1.28 -13.17
C ARG A 152 -2.72 -2.47 -13.52
N LEU A 153 -3.87 -2.61 -12.85
CA LEU A 153 -4.68 -3.83 -12.91
C LEU A 153 -5.18 -4.22 -14.32
N PHE A 154 -5.63 -3.25 -15.12
CA PHE A 154 -6.10 -3.46 -16.51
C PHE A 154 -5.22 -2.74 -17.55
N GLY A 155 -3.98 -2.39 -17.18
CA GLY A 155 -3.06 -1.64 -18.03
C GLY A 155 -3.67 -0.33 -18.57
N VAL A 156 -3.59 -0.14 -19.88
CA VAL A 156 -4.01 1.11 -20.57
C VAL A 156 -5.48 1.45 -20.32
N ALA A 157 -6.37 0.46 -20.23
CA ALA A 157 -7.79 0.70 -19.93
C ALA A 157 -7.96 1.36 -18.56
N ASN A 158 -7.18 0.92 -17.57
CA ASN A 158 -7.22 1.51 -16.23
C ASN A 158 -6.66 2.94 -16.23
N GLN A 159 -5.63 3.20 -17.02
CA GLN A 159 -5.06 4.54 -17.19
C GLN A 159 -6.06 5.53 -17.84
N PHE A 160 -6.87 5.09 -18.80
CA PHE A 160 -7.93 5.92 -19.36
C PHE A 160 -9.00 6.28 -18.33
N ILE A 161 -9.38 5.33 -17.46
CA ILE A 161 -10.30 5.61 -16.35
C ILE A 161 -9.68 6.66 -15.41
N GLY A 162 -8.40 6.51 -15.09
CA GLY A 162 -7.65 7.50 -14.31
C GLY A 162 -7.64 8.88 -14.97
N LEU A 163 -7.35 8.95 -16.27
CA LEU A 163 -7.32 10.20 -17.05
C LEU A 163 -8.68 10.90 -17.05
N VAL A 164 -9.77 10.16 -17.29
CA VAL A 164 -11.13 10.71 -17.23
C VAL A 164 -11.43 11.24 -15.83
N GLY A 165 -11.04 10.51 -14.79
CA GLY A 165 -11.14 10.98 -13.40
C GLY A 165 -10.39 12.28 -13.15
N CYS A 166 -9.13 12.38 -13.61
CA CYS A 166 -8.31 13.58 -13.50
C CYS A 166 -8.93 14.77 -14.25
N LEU A 167 -9.39 14.57 -15.48
CA LEU A 167 -10.06 15.61 -16.27
C LEU A 167 -11.38 16.06 -15.61
N GLY A 168 -12.13 15.13 -15.03
CA GLY A 168 -13.33 15.44 -14.24
C GLY A 168 -13.01 16.31 -13.03
N LEU A 169 -11.94 16.01 -12.29
CA LEU A 169 -11.49 16.81 -11.15
C LEU A 169 -11.06 18.22 -11.58
N ILE A 170 -10.28 18.33 -12.66
CA ILE A 170 -9.91 19.62 -13.25
C ILE A 170 -11.17 20.40 -13.64
N GLY A 171 -12.14 19.73 -14.28
CA GLY A 171 -13.43 20.31 -14.63
C GLY A 171 -14.20 20.84 -13.42
N ILE A 172 -14.19 20.10 -12.29
CA ILE A 172 -14.80 20.55 -11.03
C ILE A 172 -14.07 21.78 -10.47
N VAL A 173 -12.74 21.79 -10.45
CA VAL A 173 -11.96 22.94 -9.95
C VAL A 173 -12.19 24.17 -10.81
N VAL A 174 -12.08 24.03 -12.14
CA VAL A 174 -12.27 25.13 -13.10
C VAL A 174 -13.71 25.65 -13.03
N SER A 175 -14.71 24.77 -13.04
CA SER A 175 -16.12 25.18 -12.93
C SER A 175 -16.42 25.85 -11.58
N SER A 176 -15.84 25.36 -10.48
CA SER A 176 -15.95 25.98 -9.15
C SER A 176 -15.38 27.40 -9.16
N PHE A 177 -14.22 27.59 -9.78
CA PHE A 177 -13.60 28.91 -9.94
C PHE A 177 -14.44 29.83 -10.83
N ILE A 178 -14.93 29.36 -11.98
CA ILE A 178 -15.80 30.13 -12.88
C ILE A 178 -17.10 30.53 -12.18
N MET A 179 -17.74 29.60 -11.46
CA MET A 179 -18.95 29.88 -10.69
C MET A 179 -18.70 30.91 -9.60
N TRP A 180 -17.57 30.82 -8.89
CA TRP A 180 -17.16 31.80 -7.91
C TRP A 180 -16.92 33.17 -8.55
N TRP A 181 -16.20 33.23 -9.67
CA TRP A 181 -15.91 34.47 -10.40
C TRP A 181 -17.18 35.17 -10.88
N LYS A 182 -18.17 34.42 -11.38
CA LYS A 182 -19.45 34.97 -11.84
C LYS A 182 -20.38 35.42 -10.72
N ARG A 183 -20.17 34.95 -9.48
CA ARG A 183 -21.06 35.20 -8.33
C ARG A 183 -20.44 36.06 -7.24
N LYS A 184 -19.16 36.46 -7.37
CA LYS A 184 -18.49 37.35 -6.41
C LYS A 184 -19.10 38.75 -6.47
N PRO A 185 -19.17 39.50 -5.35
CA PRO A 185 -19.65 40.88 -5.35
C PRO A 185 -18.74 41.79 -6.18
N GLU A 186 -19.32 42.74 -6.91
CA GLU A 186 -18.54 43.74 -7.67
C GLU A 186 -17.60 44.53 -6.75
N GLY A 187 -16.35 44.70 -7.20
CA GLY A 187 -15.31 45.40 -6.45
C GLY A 187 -14.74 44.67 -5.22
N LYS A 188 -15.17 43.43 -4.91
CA LYS A 188 -14.67 42.68 -3.74
C LYS A 188 -14.21 41.26 -4.10
N TRP A 189 -13.14 40.81 -3.47
CA TRP A 189 -12.70 39.40 -3.48
C TRP A 189 -13.30 38.67 -2.29
N ALA A 190 -14.63 38.53 -2.30
CA ALA A 190 -15.39 37.97 -1.18
C ALA A 190 -16.21 36.75 -1.61
N ALA A 191 -16.60 35.92 -0.64
CA ALA A 191 -17.46 34.78 -0.89
C ALA A 191 -18.82 35.23 -1.47
N PRO A 192 -19.38 34.48 -2.44
CA PRO A 192 -20.73 34.73 -2.96
C PRO A 192 -21.79 34.75 -1.87
N SER A 193 -22.87 35.50 -2.11
CA SER A 193 -24.01 35.58 -1.18
C SER A 193 -24.60 34.20 -0.90
N LYS A 194 -25.01 33.96 0.36
CA LYS A 194 -25.63 32.69 0.76
C LYS A 194 -26.84 32.38 -0.13
N PRO A 195 -27.03 31.11 -0.57
CA PRO A 195 -28.22 30.74 -1.31
C PRO A 195 -29.48 31.01 -0.48
N LYS A 196 -30.54 31.50 -1.13
CA LYS A 196 -31.80 31.90 -0.45
C LYS A 196 -32.52 30.72 0.25
N GLN A 197 -32.17 29.48 -0.07
CA GLN A 197 -32.77 28.28 0.51
C GLN A 197 -31.97 27.74 1.71
N ALA A 198 -32.46 28.03 2.93
CA ALA A 198 -31.82 27.57 4.16
C ALA A 198 -31.73 26.05 4.32
N LYS A 199 -32.66 25.28 3.73
CA LYS A 199 -32.64 23.80 3.77
C LYS A 199 -31.43 23.22 3.03
N VAL A 200 -31.08 23.76 1.86
CA VAL A 200 -29.93 23.31 1.06
C VAL A 200 -28.63 23.61 1.80
N THR A 201 -28.51 24.80 2.39
CA THR A 201 -27.33 25.18 3.19
C THR A 201 -27.14 24.24 4.40
N LYS A 202 -28.21 23.91 5.13
CA LYS A 202 -28.13 22.96 6.25
C LYS A 202 -27.76 21.56 5.78
N MET A 203 -28.34 21.08 4.68
CA MET A 203 -28.03 19.75 4.12
C MET A 203 -26.55 19.66 3.72
N ILE A 204 -26.02 20.65 2.99
CA ILE A 204 -24.60 20.70 2.61
C ILE A 204 -23.71 20.77 3.85
N PHE A 205 -24.07 21.57 4.87
CA PHE A 205 -23.32 21.65 6.12
C PHE A 205 -23.24 20.29 6.82
N PHE A 206 -24.37 19.60 7.01
CA PHE A 206 -24.38 18.27 7.61
C PHE A 206 -23.62 17.25 6.76
N LEU A 207 -23.73 17.31 5.43
CA LEU A 207 -22.96 16.46 4.53
C LEU A 207 -21.45 16.66 4.74
N ILE A 208 -20.98 17.90 4.80
CA ILE A 208 -19.57 18.24 5.05
C ILE A 208 -19.13 17.72 6.42
N VAL A 209 -19.94 17.92 7.46
CA VAL A 209 -19.65 17.43 8.82
C VAL A 209 -19.58 15.90 8.84
N ILE A 210 -20.55 15.21 8.24
CA ILE A 210 -20.57 13.74 8.16
C ILE A 210 -19.34 13.24 7.37
N MET A 211 -19.02 13.84 6.23
CA MET A 211 -17.84 13.47 5.45
C MET A 211 -16.54 13.72 6.22
N GLY A 212 -16.43 14.84 6.94
CA GLY A 212 -15.29 15.14 7.80
C GLY A 212 -15.14 14.17 8.98
N LEU A 213 -16.25 13.71 9.55
CA LEU A 213 -16.25 12.69 10.61
C LEU A 213 -15.95 11.29 10.07
N CYS A 214 -16.45 10.94 8.88
CA CYS A 214 -16.22 9.65 8.24
C CYS A 214 -14.82 9.52 7.64
N MET A 215 -14.14 10.62 7.34
CA MET A 215 -12.74 10.66 6.90
C MET A 215 -11.87 11.40 7.92
N PRO A 216 -11.68 10.85 9.15
CA PRO A 216 -10.90 11.49 10.18
C PRO A 216 -9.42 11.44 9.76
N LEU A 217 -8.94 12.58 9.25
CA LEU A 217 -7.58 12.86 8.81
C LEU A 217 -6.99 11.90 7.74
N VAL A 218 -6.69 12.48 6.58
CA VAL A 218 -5.56 12.05 5.76
C VAL A 218 -4.30 12.35 6.59
N GLY A 219 -3.82 11.33 7.32
CA GLY A 219 -2.64 11.35 8.16
C GLY A 219 -2.32 9.94 8.59
#